data_AF-A0A0S2SNT4-F1
#
_entry.id   AF-A0A0S2SNT4-F1
#
_cell.length_a   1.000
_cell.length_b   1.000
_cell.length_c   1.000
_cell.angle_alpha   90.00
_cell.angle_beta   90.00
_cell.angle_gamma   90.00
#
_symmetry.space_group_name_H-M   'P 1'
#
loop_
_entity.id
_entity.type
_entity.pdbx_description
1 polymer ?
#
loop_
_entity_poly.entity_id
_entity_poly.type
_entity_poly.pdbx_seq_one_letter_code
_entity_poly.pdbx_strand_id
1 'polypeptide(L)'
;MRERIKQEWFGNVRGDLLSGTVVALALIPEAIAFSIIAGVDPKVGLYASFCIAVIIAFTGGRPAMISAATGAMALLMVTLVREHGLQYLMAATLLTGLLQILAGYLRLGALMRFVSRSVVTGFVNALAILIFMAQLPELTDVSWQVYAMTAAGLGIIYLFPRLPRIGTLLPSPLLCIVLLTAVSVGLGLEVRTVGDMGALPDTLPVFMWPEVPLNLETLAIIFPYSAALAVVGLLESLMTAAIVDDMTGTRSDRHRECKGQGLANIAAGLMGGMAG
;
A
#
# COMPACT_ATOMS: atom_id res chain seq x y z
N MET A 1 24.39 8.05 18.83
CA MET A 1 22.96 7.66 18.99
C MET A 1 22.07 8.87 19.26
N ARG A 2 22.30 9.65 20.33
CA ARG A 2 21.44 10.80 20.70
C ARG A 2 21.37 11.92 19.64
N GLU A 3 22.50 12.28 19.03
CA GLU A 3 22.52 13.30 17.97
C GLU A 3 21.81 12.85 16.70
N ARG A 4 22.01 11.59 16.30
CA ARG A 4 21.29 10.95 15.19
C ARG A 4 19.77 11.00 15.40
N ILE A 5 19.28 10.62 16.58
CA ILE A 5 17.85 10.67 16.91
C ILE A 5 17.33 12.12 16.86
N LYS A 6 18.09 13.08 17.39
CA LYS A 6 17.69 14.51 17.30
C LYS A 6 17.57 14.98 15.85
N GLN A 7 18.51 14.58 15.00
CA GLN A 7 18.50 14.95 13.59
C GLN A 7 17.37 14.26 12.81
N GLU A 8 17.13 12.97 13.05
CA GLU A 8 16.08 12.19 12.40
C GLU A 8 14.66 12.67 12.79
N TRP A 9 14.44 13.08 14.04
CA TRP A 9 13.09 13.44 14.54
C TRP A 9 12.80 14.94 14.54
N PHE A 10 13.82 15.77 14.70
CA PHE A 10 13.66 17.22 14.89
C PHE A 10 14.52 18.05 13.92
N GLY A 11 15.22 17.41 12.97
CA GLY A 11 16.09 18.11 12.02
C GLY A 11 15.34 18.95 10.98
N ASN A 12 14.15 18.50 10.55
CA ASN A 12 13.36 19.18 9.51
C ASN A 12 11.84 19.05 9.70
N VAL A 13 11.35 19.40 10.90
CA VAL A 13 9.93 19.25 11.28
C VAL A 13 8.97 19.83 10.22
N ARG A 14 9.28 21.01 9.66
CA ARG A 14 8.43 21.64 8.64
C ARG A 14 8.40 20.82 7.35
N GLY A 15 9.56 20.37 6.86
CA GLY A 15 9.64 19.57 5.64
C GLY A 15 8.99 18.20 5.80
N ASP A 16 9.18 17.57 6.96
CA ASP A 16 8.63 16.24 7.27
C ASP A 16 7.12 16.27 7.44
N LEU A 17 6.57 17.30 8.09
CA LEU A 17 5.12 17.49 8.20
C LEU A 17 4.47 17.77 6.84
N LEU A 18 5.10 18.62 6.01
CA LEU A 18 4.57 18.92 4.68
C LEU A 18 4.61 17.69 3.76
N SER A 19 5.75 16.99 3.70
CA SER A 19 5.89 15.79 2.86
C SER A 19 4.97 14.66 3.34
N GLY A 20 4.91 14.41 4.65
CA GLY A 20 4.01 13.42 5.24
C GLY A 20 2.54 13.71 4.94
N THR A 21 2.12 14.98 5.01
CA THR A 21 0.74 15.38 4.67
C THR A 21 0.42 15.14 3.19
N VAL A 22 1.34 15.53 2.29
CA VAL A 22 1.15 15.35 0.84
C VAL A 22 1.04 13.87 0.48
N VAL A 23 1.91 13.04 1.07
CA VAL A 23 1.92 11.59 0.86
C VAL A 23 0.66 10.96 1.45
N ALA A 24 0.25 11.35 2.65
CA ALA A 24 -0.96 10.82 3.27
C ALA A 24 -2.20 11.07 2.39
N LEU A 25 -2.32 12.27 1.82
CA LEU A 25 -3.40 12.60 0.89
C LEU A 25 -3.35 11.77 -0.40
N ALA A 26 -2.15 11.43 -0.88
CA ALA A 26 -1.98 10.55 -2.04
C ALA A 26 -2.30 9.08 -1.71
N LEU A 27 -2.00 8.62 -0.50
CA LEU A 27 -2.19 7.23 -0.07
C LEU A 27 -3.65 6.83 0.16
N ILE A 28 -4.52 7.77 0.56
CA ILE A 28 -5.93 7.48 0.82
C ILE A 28 -6.62 6.80 -0.38
N PRO A 29 -6.63 7.39 -1.59
CA PRO A 29 -7.27 6.75 -2.74
C PRO A 29 -6.57 5.46 -3.17
N GLU A 30 -5.24 5.36 -3.02
CA GLU A 30 -4.50 4.13 -3.34
C GLU A 30 -4.91 2.96 -2.44
N ALA A 31 -4.94 3.18 -1.12
CA ALA A 31 -5.34 2.16 -0.15
C ALA A 31 -6.78 1.69 -0.35
N ILE A 32 -7.70 2.61 -0.69
CA ILE A 32 -9.07 2.30 -1.05
C ILE A 32 -9.11 1.42 -2.31
N ALA A 33 -8.43 1.84 -3.38
CA ALA A 33 -8.41 1.11 -4.64
C ALA A 33 -7.81 -0.29 -4.50
N PHE A 34 -6.71 -0.44 -3.76
CA PHE A 34 -6.06 -1.73 -3.53
C PHE A 34 -6.91 -2.68 -2.68
N SER A 35 -7.70 -2.15 -1.73
CA SER A 35 -8.67 -2.95 -0.98
C SER A 35 -9.74 -3.54 -1.90
N ILE A 36 -10.29 -2.69 -2.78
CA ILE A 36 -11.32 -3.09 -3.76
C ILE A 36 -10.74 -4.15 -4.72
N ILE A 37 -9.51 -3.97 -5.19
CA ILE A 37 -8.82 -4.96 -6.04
C ILE A 37 -8.64 -6.29 -5.31
N ALA A 38 -8.26 -6.27 -4.02
CA ALA A 38 -8.13 -7.47 -3.20
C ALA A 38 -9.47 -8.10 -2.81
N GLY A 39 -10.61 -7.47 -3.16
CA GLY A 39 -11.95 -7.97 -2.83
C GLY A 39 -12.33 -7.80 -1.37
N VAL A 40 -11.79 -6.79 -0.68
CA VAL A 40 -12.08 -6.48 0.73
C VAL A 40 -12.57 -5.04 0.90
N ASP A 41 -13.21 -4.77 2.04
CA ASP A 41 -13.65 -3.42 2.42
C ASP A 41 -12.50 -2.40 2.37
N PRO A 42 -12.71 -1.16 1.86
CA PRO A 42 -11.73 -0.08 1.88
C PRO A 42 -11.09 0.20 3.26
N LYS A 43 -11.82 -0.04 4.35
CA LYS A 43 -11.28 0.08 5.72
C LYS A 43 -10.04 -0.78 5.95
N VAL A 44 -9.94 -1.95 5.32
CA VAL A 44 -8.83 -2.90 5.51
C VAL A 44 -7.50 -2.31 5.01
N GLY A 45 -7.48 -1.72 3.81
CA GLY A 45 -6.29 -1.06 3.28
C GLY A 45 -5.95 0.25 3.99
N LEU A 46 -6.95 1.01 4.44
CA LEU A 46 -6.74 2.24 5.21
C LEU A 46 -6.16 1.95 6.60
N TYR A 47 -6.68 0.93 7.31
CA TYR A 47 -6.11 0.47 8.57
C TYR A 47 -4.70 -0.09 8.38
N ALA A 48 -4.46 -0.89 7.35
CA ALA A 48 -3.12 -1.36 7.02
C ALA A 48 -2.14 -0.19 6.82
N SER A 49 -2.50 0.78 5.98
CA SER A 49 -1.66 1.92 5.67
C SER A 49 -1.31 2.73 6.92
N PHE A 50 -2.29 2.98 7.79
CA PHE A 50 -2.07 3.65 9.07
C PHE A 50 -1.15 2.85 9.99
N CYS A 51 -1.47 1.57 10.24
CA CYS A 51 -0.72 0.74 11.18
C CYS A 51 0.73 0.53 10.73
N ILE A 52 0.92 0.25 9.44
CA ILE A 52 2.24 0.03 8.86
C ILE A 52 3.06 1.31 8.96
N ALA A 53 2.52 2.46 8.54
CA ALA A 53 3.21 3.74 8.59
C ALA A 53 3.64 4.11 10.02
N VAL A 54 2.77 3.92 11.00
CA VAL A 54 3.08 4.19 12.41
C VAL A 54 4.18 3.26 12.91
N ILE A 55 4.05 1.95 12.71
CA ILE A 55 5.02 0.98 13.26
C ILE A 55 6.38 1.10 12.57
N ILE A 56 6.41 1.28 11.25
CA ILE A 56 7.67 1.40 10.50
C ILE A 56 8.40 2.69 10.82
N ALA A 57 7.71 3.78 11.16
CA ALA A 57 8.35 5.04 11.58
C ALA A 57 9.27 4.85 12.81
N PHE A 58 8.94 3.91 13.70
CA PHE A 58 9.78 3.58 14.86
C PHE A 58 10.75 2.41 14.60
N THR A 59 10.28 1.39 13.88
CA THR A 59 11.01 0.11 13.75
C THR A 59 11.88 0.01 12.50
N GLY A 60 11.57 0.78 11.46
CA GLY A 60 12.22 0.77 10.15
C GLY A 60 13.71 1.10 10.16
N GLY A 61 14.40 0.65 9.13
CA GLY A 61 15.82 0.83 8.90
C GLY A 61 16.16 2.01 7.98
N ARG A 62 15.15 2.62 7.33
CA ARG A 62 15.34 3.73 6.41
C ARG A 62 14.36 4.90 6.65
N PRO A 63 14.82 6.02 7.25
CA PRO A 63 14.07 7.28 7.28
C PRO A 63 13.76 7.80 5.87
N ALA A 64 12.69 8.58 5.75
CA ALA A 64 12.16 9.13 4.49
C ALA A 64 11.63 8.08 3.49
N MET A 65 11.42 6.83 3.93
CA MET A 65 10.66 5.82 3.20
C MET A 65 9.24 5.73 3.74
N ILE A 66 8.28 5.51 2.84
CA ILE A 66 6.87 5.26 3.18
C ILE A 66 6.60 3.77 3.00
N SER A 67 5.86 3.20 3.95
CA SER A 67 5.32 1.84 3.82
C SER A 67 3.86 1.88 4.22
N ALA A 68 3.02 1.25 3.39
CA ALA A 68 1.57 1.27 3.47
C ALA A 68 1.00 0.11 2.64
N ALA A 69 -0.32 0.04 2.46
CA ALA A 69 -0.91 -0.95 1.57
C ALA A 69 -0.47 -0.70 0.11
N THR A 70 -0.02 -1.73 -0.59
CA THR A 70 0.43 -1.65 -1.99
C THR A 70 -0.36 -2.60 -2.88
N GLY A 71 -0.48 -2.23 -4.17
CA GLY A 71 -1.09 -3.10 -5.19
C GLY A 71 -0.36 -4.43 -5.36
N ALA A 72 0.95 -4.45 -5.14
CA ALA A 72 1.79 -5.64 -5.19
C ALA A 72 1.36 -6.70 -4.17
N MET A 73 1.09 -6.26 -2.94
CA MET A 73 0.61 -7.14 -1.88
C MET A 73 -0.86 -7.51 -2.10
N ALA A 74 -1.70 -6.54 -2.47
CA ALA A 74 -3.12 -6.73 -2.74
C ALA A 74 -3.42 -7.82 -3.78
N LEU A 75 -2.74 -7.76 -4.93
CA LEU A 75 -2.95 -8.71 -6.03
C LEU A 75 -2.60 -10.15 -5.67
N LEU A 76 -1.66 -10.36 -4.75
CA LEU A 76 -1.30 -11.70 -4.26
C LEU A 76 -2.36 -12.29 -3.32
N MET A 77 -3.23 -11.47 -2.74
CA MET A 77 -4.24 -11.91 -1.78
C MET A 77 -5.62 -12.13 -2.40
N VAL A 78 -5.84 -11.72 -3.66
CA VAL A 78 -7.15 -11.79 -4.35
C VAL A 78 -7.77 -13.19 -4.27
N THR A 79 -7.01 -14.22 -4.62
CA THR A 79 -7.51 -15.61 -4.63
C THR A 79 -7.74 -16.13 -3.22
N LEU A 80 -6.86 -15.79 -2.27
CA LEU A 80 -7.01 -16.17 -0.86
C LEU A 80 -8.30 -15.60 -0.27
N VAL A 81 -8.56 -14.31 -0.50
CA VAL A 81 -9.79 -13.65 -0.02
C VAL A 81 -11.01 -14.24 -0.69
N ARG A 82 -10.97 -14.46 -2.01
CA ARG A 82 -12.12 -15.01 -2.74
C ARG A 82 -12.49 -16.42 -2.28
N GLU A 83 -11.50 -17.26 -1.99
CA GLU A 83 -11.73 -18.67 -1.66
C GLU A 83 -11.92 -18.92 -0.15
N HIS A 84 -11.26 -18.13 0.72
CA HIS A 84 -11.18 -18.39 2.16
C HIS A 84 -11.58 -17.19 3.04
N GLY A 85 -11.75 -16.00 2.46
CA GLY A 85 -12.25 -14.81 3.14
C GLY A 85 -11.19 -13.97 3.87
N LEU A 86 -11.67 -12.88 4.49
CA LEU A 86 -10.85 -11.86 5.17
C LEU A 86 -10.00 -12.43 6.30
N GLN A 87 -10.53 -13.41 7.06
CA GLN A 87 -9.83 -13.99 8.21
C GLN A 87 -8.54 -14.73 7.79
N TYR A 88 -8.55 -15.40 6.64
CA TYR A 88 -7.37 -16.05 6.07
C TYR A 88 -6.34 -15.03 5.56
N LEU A 89 -6.79 -13.90 4.99
CA LEU A 89 -5.90 -12.78 4.63
C LEU A 89 -5.19 -12.22 5.87
N MET A 90 -5.91 -12.00 6.97
CA MET A 90 -5.31 -11.50 8.21
C MET A 90 -4.30 -12.50 8.76
N ALA A 91 -4.64 -13.80 8.81
CA ALA A 91 -3.73 -14.86 9.24
C ALA A 91 -2.47 -14.94 8.36
N ALA A 92 -2.63 -14.85 7.04
CA ALA A 92 -1.51 -14.79 6.10
C ALA A 92 -0.63 -13.56 6.35
N THR A 93 -1.23 -12.40 6.62
CA THR A 93 -0.51 -11.15 6.94
C THR A 93 0.34 -11.29 8.21
N LEU A 94 -0.18 -11.94 9.25
CA LEU A 94 0.60 -12.25 10.46
C LEU A 94 1.80 -13.16 10.16
N LEU A 95 1.58 -14.21 9.38
CA LEU A 95 2.63 -15.15 8.99
C LEU A 95 3.67 -14.48 8.08
N THR A 96 3.26 -13.62 7.15
CA THR A 96 4.15 -12.77 6.36
C THR A 96 5.08 -11.96 7.25
N GLY A 97 4.51 -11.28 8.25
CA GLY A 97 5.33 -10.47 9.14
C GLY A 97 6.31 -11.31 9.99
N LEU A 98 5.90 -12.50 10.43
CA LEU A 98 6.80 -13.45 11.09
C LEU A 98 7.95 -13.88 10.16
N LEU A 99 7.65 -14.23 8.92
CA LEU A 99 8.65 -14.62 7.92
C LEU A 99 9.63 -13.47 7.61
N GLN A 100 9.14 -12.22 7.53
CA GLN A 100 9.98 -11.04 7.33
C GLN A 100 10.91 -10.77 8.53
N ILE A 101 10.42 -10.93 9.76
CA ILE A 101 11.25 -10.84 10.97
C ILE A 101 12.35 -11.92 10.95
N LEU A 102 11.97 -13.17 10.65
CA LEU A 102 12.92 -14.27 10.53
C LEU A 102 13.97 -13.98 9.46
N ALA A 103 13.56 -13.50 8.28
CA ALA A 103 14.46 -13.09 7.21
C ALA A 103 15.44 -11.99 7.65
N GLY A 104 14.98 -11.03 8.47
CA GLY A 104 15.82 -9.99 9.06
C GLY A 104 16.88 -10.55 10.02
N TYR A 105 16.53 -11.50 10.90
CA TYR A 105 17.49 -12.16 11.79
C TYR A 105 18.49 -13.04 11.05
N LEU A 106 18.02 -13.77 10.02
CA LEU A 106 18.85 -14.59 9.14
C LEU A 106 19.67 -13.77 8.14
N ARG A 107 19.56 -12.44 8.17
CA ARG A 107 20.28 -11.49 7.31
C ARG A 107 20.01 -11.69 5.82
N LEU A 108 18.82 -12.19 5.46
CA LEU A 108 18.44 -12.46 4.07
C LEU A 108 18.23 -11.19 3.24
N GLY A 109 18.15 -10.01 3.85
CA GLY A 109 18.11 -8.73 3.11
C GLY A 109 19.34 -8.51 2.21
N ALA A 110 20.47 -9.17 2.49
CA ALA A 110 21.64 -9.16 1.61
C ALA A 110 21.48 -10.07 0.39
N LEU A 111 20.57 -11.04 0.41
CA LEU A 111 20.31 -11.97 -0.68
C LEU A 111 19.44 -11.37 -1.78
N MET A 112 18.70 -10.28 -1.50
CA MET A 112 17.87 -9.62 -2.51
C MET A 112 18.66 -9.11 -3.73
N ARG A 113 19.98 -8.93 -3.59
CA ARG A 113 20.87 -8.64 -4.73
C ARG A 113 20.93 -9.76 -5.79
N PHE A 114 20.49 -10.97 -5.44
CA PHE A 114 20.47 -12.12 -6.34
C PHE A 114 19.16 -12.24 -7.13
N VAL A 115 18.14 -11.42 -6.84
CA VAL A 115 16.93 -11.38 -7.65
C VAL A 115 17.27 -10.72 -8.98
N SER A 116 17.02 -11.45 -10.07
CA SER A 116 17.37 -10.98 -11.41
C SER A 116 16.49 -9.80 -11.80
N ARG A 117 17.06 -8.87 -12.59
CA ARG A 117 16.29 -7.75 -13.16
C ARG A 117 15.10 -8.24 -13.98
N SER A 118 15.24 -9.37 -14.69
CA SER A 118 14.17 -9.97 -15.48
C SER A 118 12.95 -10.37 -14.64
N VAL A 119 13.17 -10.90 -13.42
CA VAL A 119 12.07 -11.25 -12.51
C VAL A 119 11.35 -10.00 -12.03
N VAL A 120 12.09 -8.97 -11.62
CA VAL A 120 11.51 -7.69 -11.18
C VAL A 120 10.74 -7.02 -12.31
N THR A 121 11.31 -6.91 -13.51
CA THR A 121 10.63 -6.33 -14.68
C THR A 121 9.39 -7.13 -15.05
N GLY A 122 9.45 -8.46 -15.03
CA GLY A 122 8.30 -9.33 -15.28
C GLY A 122 7.18 -9.11 -14.27
N PHE A 123 7.54 -9.04 -12.98
CA PHE A 123 6.60 -8.77 -11.89
C PHE A 123 5.92 -7.40 -12.03
N VAL A 124 6.70 -6.33 -12.24
CA VAL A 124 6.16 -4.96 -12.40
C VAL A 124 5.25 -4.86 -13.63
N ASN A 125 5.61 -5.47 -14.75
CA ASN A 125 4.77 -5.49 -15.94
C ASN A 125 3.47 -6.26 -15.71
N ALA A 126 3.54 -7.44 -15.09
CA ALA A 126 2.36 -8.23 -14.76
C ALA A 126 1.44 -7.46 -13.81
N LEU A 127 2.00 -6.81 -12.79
CA LEU A 127 1.28 -5.96 -11.85
C LEU A 127 0.56 -4.80 -12.56
N ALA A 128 1.25 -4.09 -13.45
CA ALA A 128 0.65 -2.99 -14.20
C ALA A 128 -0.53 -3.46 -15.08
N ILE A 129 -0.36 -4.59 -15.78
CA ILE A 129 -1.41 -5.18 -16.60
C ILE A 129 -2.59 -5.63 -15.73
N LEU A 130 -2.32 -6.26 -14.58
CA LEU A 130 -3.37 -6.71 -13.65
C LEU A 130 -4.15 -5.54 -13.05
N ILE A 131 -3.47 -4.45 -12.66
CA ILE A 131 -4.15 -3.24 -12.19
C ILE A 131 -5.04 -2.68 -13.29
N PHE A 132 -4.55 -2.59 -14.53
CA PHE A 132 -5.34 -2.11 -15.66
C PHE A 132 -6.55 -3.02 -15.93
N MET A 133 -6.36 -4.34 -15.94
CA MET A 133 -7.44 -5.32 -16.09
C MET A 133 -8.47 -5.20 -14.96
N ALA A 134 -8.04 -4.94 -13.73
CA ALA A 134 -8.94 -4.73 -12.59
C ALA A 134 -9.81 -3.47 -12.72
N GLN A 135 -9.45 -2.52 -13.59
CA GLN A 135 -10.31 -1.36 -13.87
C GLN A 135 -11.33 -1.62 -14.99
N LEU A 136 -11.16 -2.67 -15.81
CA LEU A 136 -12.08 -2.94 -16.93
C LEU A 136 -13.54 -3.19 -16.48
N PRO A 137 -13.82 -3.92 -15.38
CA PRO A 137 -15.18 -4.06 -14.88
C PRO A 137 -15.85 -2.72 -14.50
N GLU A 138 -15.07 -1.70 -14.15
CA GLU A 138 -15.58 -0.35 -13.85
C GLU A 138 -15.92 0.47 -15.11
N LEU A 139 -15.51 -0.01 -16.27
CA LEU A 139 -15.64 0.67 -17.56
C LEU A 139 -16.40 -0.15 -18.60
N THR A 140 -17.00 -1.28 -18.21
CA THR A 140 -17.74 -2.17 -19.11
C THR A 140 -19.23 -2.11 -18.78
N ASP A 141 -20.07 -1.96 -19.80
CA ASP A 141 -21.55 -1.89 -19.65
C ASP A 141 -22.03 -0.81 -18.66
N VAL A 142 -21.28 0.29 -18.57
CA VAL A 142 -21.58 1.43 -17.70
C VAL A 142 -22.18 2.61 -18.45
N SER A 143 -22.78 3.53 -17.71
CA SER A 143 -23.39 4.73 -18.27
C SER A 143 -22.36 5.68 -18.89
N TRP A 144 -22.80 6.51 -19.83
CA TRP A 144 -21.94 7.47 -20.55
C TRP A 144 -21.21 8.47 -19.61
N GLN A 145 -21.84 8.80 -18.47
CA GLN A 145 -21.26 9.66 -17.43
C GLN A 145 -19.94 9.09 -16.91
N VAL A 146 -19.83 7.76 -16.76
CA VAL A 146 -18.60 7.11 -16.30
C VAL A 146 -17.48 7.34 -17.31
N TYR A 147 -17.72 7.08 -18.60
CA TYR A 147 -16.72 7.35 -19.64
C TYR A 147 -16.32 8.83 -19.71
N ALA A 148 -17.28 9.75 -19.58
CA ALA A 148 -17.01 11.19 -19.58
C ALA A 148 -16.16 11.60 -18.37
N MET A 149 -16.48 11.11 -17.17
CA MET A 149 -15.71 11.37 -15.94
C MET A 149 -14.31 10.77 -16.02
N THR A 150 -14.15 9.56 -16.54
CA THR A 150 -12.83 8.93 -16.74
C THR A 150 -11.99 9.72 -17.73
N ALA A 151 -12.55 10.10 -18.88
CA ALA A 151 -11.85 10.91 -19.88
C ALA A 151 -11.45 12.28 -19.32
N ALA A 152 -12.36 12.95 -18.60
CA ALA A 152 -12.08 14.21 -17.92
C ALA A 152 -10.99 14.04 -16.85
N GLY A 153 -11.04 12.96 -16.07
CA GLY A 153 -10.05 12.66 -15.04
C GLY A 153 -8.65 12.44 -15.61
N LEU A 154 -8.53 11.64 -16.67
CA LEU A 154 -7.27 11.50 -17.41
C LEU A 154 -6.78 12.84 -17.97
N GLY A 155 -7.71 13.65 -18.50
CA GLY A 155 -7.43 15.02 -18.95
C GLY A 155 -6.84 15.88 -17.83
N ILE A 156 -7.45 15.90 -16.64
CA ILE A 156 -6.94 16.62 -15.47
C ILE A 156 -5.55 16.10 -15.09
N ILE A 157 -5.39 14.78 -14.95
CA ILE A 157 -4.14 14.17 -14.49
C ILE A 157 -2.96 14.52 -15.42
N TYR A 158 -3.16 14.46 -16.74
CA TYR A 158 -2.09 14.68 -17.72
C TYR A 158 -1.92 16.14 -18.16
N LEU A 159 -2.98 16.95 -18.19
CA LEU A 159 -2.92 18.33 -18.70
C LEU A 159 -2.71 19.37 -17.59
N PHE A 160 -3.22 19.14 -16.37
CA PHE A 160 -3.07 20.10 -15.28
C PHE A 160 -1.60 20.41 -14.91
N PRO A 161 -0.69 19.43 -14.81
CA PRO A 161 0.72 19.71 -14.52
C PRO A 161 1.42 20.55 -15.60
N ARG A 162 0.85 20.63 -16.82
CA ARG A 162 1.40 21.45 -17.91
C ARG A 162 1.04 22.94 -17.79
N LEU A 163 0.11 23.30 -16.91
CA LEU A 163 -0.24 24.70 -16.68
C LEU A 163 0.90 25.42 -15.94
N PRO A 164 1.46 26.51 -16.52
CA PRO A 164 2.59 27.20 -15.92
C PRO A 164 2.21 27.79 -14.55
N ARG A 165 3.10 27.65 -13.58
CA ARG A 165 3.00 28.14 -12.18
C ARG A 165 1.96 27.45 -11.29
N ILE A 166 0.78 27.13 -11.80
CA ILE A 166 -0.32 26.54 -11.01
C ILE A 166 -0.20 25.01 -10.94
N GLY A 167 0.27 24.37 -12.03
CA GLY A 167 0.36 22.91 -12.14
C GLY A 167 1.34 22.24 -11.16
N THR A 168 2.19 23.02 -10.48
CA THR A 168 3.16 22.52 -9.49
C THR A 168 2.68 22.67 -8.04
N LEU A 169 1.51 23.26 -7.80
CA LEU A 169 1.02 23.54 -6.44
C LEU A 169 0.44 22.30 -5.75
N LEU A 170 -0.23 21.44 -6.51
CA LEU A 170 -0.99 20.29 -5.98
C LEU A 170 -0.79 19.07 -6.88
N PRO A 171 -0.77 17.85 -6.31
CA PRO A 171 -0.82 16.62 -7.09
C PRO A 171 -2.06 16.58 -8.00
N SER A 172 -1.86 16.39 -9.30
CA SER A 172 -2.98 16.33 -10.25
C SER A 172 -3.99 15.20 -9.95
N PRO A 173 -3.62 14.03 -9.40
CA PRO A 173 -4.60 13.01 -9.00
C PRO A 173 -5.52 13.50 -7.85
N LEU A 174 -4.98 14.24 -6.88
CA LEU A 174 -5.79 14.79 -5.78
C LEU A 174 -6.79 15.82 -6.30
N LEU A 175 -6.33 16.72 -7.19
CA LEU A 175 -7.21 17.70 -7.84
C LEU A 175 -8.32 17.00 -8.65
N CYS A 176 -7.96 15.95 -9.39
CA CYS A 176 -8.90 15.15 -10.16
C CYS A 176 -10.01 14.59 -9.27
N ILE A 177 -9.66 13.95 -8.15
CA ILE A 177 -10.64 13.42 -7.18
C ILE A 177 -11.56 14.53 -6.68
N VAL A 178 -11.01 15.64 -6.18
CA VAL A 178 -11.82 16.74 -5.62
C VAL A 178 -12.79 17.32 -6.66
N LEU A 179 -12.29 17.61 -7.87
CA LEU A 179 -13.12 18.20 -8.93
C LEU A 179 -14.20 17.24 -9.42
N LEU A 180 -13.87 15.98 -9.69
CA LEU A 180 -14.84 15.01 -10.19
C LEU A 180 -15.88 14.65 -9.12
N THR A 181 -15.49 14.58 -7.85
CA THR A 181 -16.45 14.43 -6.74
C THR A 181 -17.38 15.64 -6.66
N ALA A 182 -16.86 16.87 -6.73
CA ALA A 182 -17.69 18.08 -6.70
C ALA A 182 -18.68 18.14 -7.87
N VAL A 183 -18.24 17.78 -9.08
CA VAL A 183 -19.11 17.70 -10.27
C VAL A 183 -20.18 16.62 -10.11
N SER A 184 -19.79 15.42 -9.66
CA SER A 184 -20.72 14.31 -9.45
C SER A 184 -21.81 14.65 -8.43
N VAL A 185 -21.43 15.22 -7.28
CA VAL A 185 -22.37 15.64 -6.24
C VAL A 185 -23.22 16.82 -6.69
N GLY A 186 -22.62 17.84 -7.30
CA GLY A 186 -23.32 19.06 -7.71
C GLY A 186 -24.34 18.84 -8.84
N LEU A 187 -24.07 17.88 -9.73
CA LEU A 187 -24.99 17.52 -10.82
C LEU A 187 -25.88 16.32 -10.49
N GLY A 188 -25.71 15.69 -9.31
CA GLY A 188 -26.45 14.48 -8.92
C GLY A 188 -26.22 13.31 -9.88
N LEU A 189 -25.00 13.10 -10.34
CA LEU A 189 -24.69 12.02 -11.28
C LEU A 189 -24.83 10.67 -10.59
N GLU A 190 -25.72 9.81 -11.12
CA GLU A 190 -25.88 8.42 -10.68
C GLU A 190 -24.73 7.56 -11.21
N VAL A 191 -23.60 7.60 -10.52
CA VAL A 191 -22.43 6.76 -10.78
C VAL A 191 -22.08 5.96 -9.53
N ARG A 192 -21.47 4.79 -9.72
CA ARG A 192 -21.04 3.94 -8.61
C ARG A 192 -19.98 4.67 -7.78
N THR A 193 -20.17 4.70 -6.47
CA THR A 193 -19.29 5.41 -5.54
C THR A 193 -18.43 4.43 -4.74
N VAL A 194 -17.38 4.95 -4.10
CA VAL A 194 -16.53 4.14 -3.22
C VAL A 194 -17.33 3.51 -2.06
N GLY A 195 -18.36 4.19 -1.57
CA GLY A 195 -19.22 3.67 -0.50
C GLY A 195 -20.04 2.43 -0.90
N ASP A 196 -20.29 2.26 -2.20
CA ASP A 196 -21.00 1.09 -2.73
C ASP A 196 -20.10 -0.16 -2.82
N MET A 197 -18.77 0.02 -2.69
CA MET A 197 -17.77 -1.04 -2.85
C MET A 197 -17.38 -1.72 -1.54
N GLY A 198 -17.77 -1.13 -0.41
CA GLY A 198 -17.46 -1.65 0.91
C GLY A 198 -17.42 -0.57 1.98
N ALA A 199 -17.26 -1.01 3.23
CA ALA A 199 -17.26 -0.10 4.37
C ALA A 199 -15.96 0.72 4.46
N LEU A 200 -16.13 2.03 4.67
CA LEU A 200 -15.07 2.95 5.07
C LEU A 200 -14.88 2.90 6.60
N PRO A 201 -13.69 3.25 7.12
CA PRO A 201 -13.44 3.25 8.56
C PRO A 201 -14.22 4.36 9.26
N ASP A 202 -14.94 4.01 10.31
CA ASP A 202 -15.72 4.89 11.18
C ASP A 202 -15.16 4.98 12.61
N THR A 203 -14.29 4.03 12.97
CA THR A 203 -13.57 4.00 14.25
C THR A 203 -12.06 3.92 14.04
N LEU A 204 -11.30 4.03 15.13
CA LEU A 204 -9.89 3.63 15.11
C LEU A 204 -9.78 2.11 14.91
N PRO A 205 -8.64 1.62 14.37
CA PRO A 205 -8.38 0.19 14.28
C PRO A 205 -8.43 -0.45 15.66
N VAL A 206 -9.26 -1.47 15.81
CA VAL A 206 -9.36 -2.26 17.03
C VAL A 206 -8.60 -3.58 16.85
N PHE A 207 -8.12 -4.13 17.95
CA PHE A 207 -7.48 -5.43 17.92
C PHE A 207 -8.46 -6.49 17.42
N MET A 208 -8.08 -7.20 16.35
CA MET A 208 -8.83 -8.29 15.76
C MET A 208 -7.92 -9.50 15.59
N TRP A 209 -8.22 -10.55 16.35
CA TRP A 209 -7.56 -11.83 16.19
C TRP A 209 -8.18 -12.60 15.01
N PRO A 210 -7.39 -13.18 14.08
CA PRO A 210 -7.96 -13.97 12.99
C PRO A 210 -8.71 -15.20 13.48
N GLU A 211 -10.00 -15.28 13.16
CA GLU A 211 -10.87 -16.41 13.51
C GLU A 211 -10.73 -17.55 12.50
N VAL A 212 -9.54 -18.14 12.42
CA VAL A 212 -9.25 -19.31 11.56
C VAL A 212 -8.86 -20.54 12.39
N PRO A 213 -9.15 -21.77 11.91
CA PRO A 213 -8.70 -22.98 12.58
C PRO A 213 -7.16 -23.01 12.70
N LEU A 214 -6.63 -23.15 13.91
CA LEU A 214 -5.19 -23.25 14.15
C LEU A 214 -4.70 -24.69 13.93
N ASN A 215 -4.70 -25.13 12.68
CA ASN A 215 -4.29 -26.48 12.27
C ASN A 215 -3.30 -26.43 11.09
N LEU A 216 -2.75 -27.59 10.73
CA LEU A 216 -1.79 -27.72 9.63
C LEU A 216 -2.42 -27.43 8.25
N GLU A 217 -3.73 -27.60 8.11
CA GLU A 217 -4.45 -27.32 6.88
C GLU A 217 -4.50 -25.82 6.60
N THR A 218 -4.89 -25.01 7.59
CA THR A 218 -4.84 -23.55 7.50
C THR A 218 -3.43 -23.08 7.20
N LEU A 219 -2.42 -23.64 7.87
CA LEU A 219 -1.03 -23.32 7.59
C LEU A 219 -0.64 -23.65 6.14
N ALA A 220 -1.03 -24.82 5.63
CA ALA A 220 -0.77 -25.22 4.25
C ALA A 220 -1.44 -24.28 3.23
N ILE A 221 -2.63 -23.76 3.56
CA ILE A 221 -3.36 -22.78 2.74
C ILE A 221 -2.62 -21.44 2.73
N ILE A 222 -2.32 -20.86 3.91
CA ILE A 222 -1.78 -19.49 3.99
C ILE A 222 -0.29 -19.39 3.71
N PHE A 223 0.49 -20.47 3.90
CA PHE A 223 1.95 -20.43 3.81
C PHE A 223 2.47 -19.99 2.43
N PRO A 224 1.97 -20.51 1.28
CA PRO A 224 2.42 -20.07 -0.03
C PRO A 224 2.19 -18.57 -0.27
N TYR A 225 1.01 -18.07 0.12
CA TYR A 225 0.68 -16.65 0.05
C TYR A 225 1.61 -15.83 0.94
N SER A 226 1.78 -16.26 2.19
CA SER A 226 2.56 -15.53 3.19
C SER A 226 4.04 -15.44 2.80
N ALA A 227 4.58 -16.51 2.22
CA ALA A 227 5.96 -16.56 1.71
C ALA A 227 6.13 -15.66 0.49
N ALA A 228 5.20 -15.69 -0.47
CA ALA A 228 5.23 -14.79 -1.63
C ALA A 228 5.15 -13.32 -1.21
N LEU A 229 4.21 -12.97 -0.33
CA LEU A 229 4.06 -11.64 0.27
C LEU A 229 5.33 -11.21 1.01
N ALA A 230 5.95 -12.11 1.78
CA ALA A 230 7.19 -11.80 2.49
C ALA A 230 8.33 -11.47 1.52
N VAL A 231 8.50 -12.24 0.44
CA VAL A 231 9.54 -11.98 -0.57
C VAL A 231 9.26 -10.68 -1.32
N VAL A 232 8.04 -10.47 -1.80
CA VAL A 232 7.67 -9.27 -2.56
C VAL A 232 7.78 -8.02 -1.69
N GLY A 233 7.23 -8.02 -0.47
CA GLY A 233 7.34 -6.88 0.44
C GLY A 233 8.78 -6.53 0.80
N LEU A 234 9.65 -7.53 1.01
CA LEU A 234 11.07 -7.27 1.25
C LEU A 234 11.80 -6.74 0.01
N LEU A 235 11.43 -7.21 -1.19
CA LEU A 235 12.02 -6.70 -2.44
C LEU A 235 11.66 -5.24 -2.67
N GLU A 236 10.37 -4.91 -2.58
CA GLU A 236 9.87 -3.54 -2.73
C GLU A 236 10.50 -2.59 -1.71
N SER A 237 10.51 -2.98 -0.42
CA SER A 237 11.13 -2.19 0.64
C SER A 237 12.63 -1.96 0.38
N LEU A 238 13.39 -2.99 -0.02
CA LEU A 238 14.84 -2.86 -0.23
C LEU A 238 15.20 -2.12 -1.52
N MET A 239 14.39 -2.23 -2.57
CA MET A 239 14.54 -1.43 -3.79
C MET A 239 14.23 0.03 -3.53
N THR A 240 13.14 0.30 -2.79
CA THR A 240 12.81 1.65 -2.34
C THR A 240 13.93 2.21 -1.46
N ALA A 241 14.49 1.41 -0.56
CA ALA A 241 15.61 1.81 0.29
C ALA A 241 16.81 2.27 -0.52
N ALA A 242 17.11 1.55 -1.61
CA ALA A 242 18.22 1.88 -2.49
C ALA A 242 18.00 3.21 -3.25
N ILE A 243 16.76 3.49 -3.66
CA ILE A 243 16.41 4.77 -4.30
C ILE A 243 16.57 5.92 -3.30
N VAL A 244 16.04 5.75 -2.08
CA VAL A 244 16.19 6.78 -1.04
C VAL A 244 17.68 6.94 -0.67
N ASP A 245 18.45 5.85 -0.61
CA ASP A 245 19.91 5.86 -0.36
C ASP A 245 20.64 6.73 -1.38
N ASP A 246 20.30 6.59 -2.67
CA ASP A 246 20.88 7.36 -3.76
C ASP A 246 20.47 8.84 -3.71
N MET A 247 19.19 9.12 -3.44
CA MET A 247 18.66 10.48 -3.39
C MET A 247 19.21 11.33 -2.24
N THR A 248 19.50 10.72 -1.08
CA THR A 248 19.97 11.46 0.10
C THR A 248 21.46 11.28 0.41
N GLY A 249 22.14 10.33 -0.26
CA GLY A 249 23.54 10.00 0.02
C GLY A 249 23.78 9.30 1.37
N THR A 250 22.74 8.81 2.05
CA THR A 250 22.85 8.09 3.33
C THR A 250 22.54 6.60 3.16
N ARG A 251 23.12 5.71 3.97
CA ARG A 251 22.88 4.25 3.85
C ARG A 251 21.72 3.75 4.71
N SER A 252 20.98 2.76 4.20
CA SER A 252 19.92 2.05 4.92
C SER A 252 20.41 0.84 5.72
N ASP A 253 19.81 0.59 6.89
CA ASP A 253 19.96 -0.69 7.60
C ASP A 253 18.90 -1.69 7.10
N ARG A 254 19.29 -2.51 6.13
CA ARG A 254 18.41 -3.49 5.47
C ARG A 254 17.86 -4.55 6.43
N HIS A 255 18.62 -4.95 7.44
CA HIS A 255 18.17 -5.99 8.37
C HIS A 255 17.17 -5.45 9.38
N ARG A 256 17.39 -4.22 9.85
CA ARG A 256 16.40 -3.50 10.65
C ARG A 256 15.12 -3.26 9.84
N GLU A 257 15.26 -2.87 8.58
CA GLU A 257 14.14 -2.68 7.67
C GLU A 257 13.28 -3.95 7.54
N CYS A 258 13.89 -5.11 7.24
CA CYS A 258 13.13 -6.38 7.16
C CYS A 258 12.36 -6.71 8.44
N LYS A 259 12.97 -6.51 9.61
CA LYS A 259 12.29 -6.74 10.90
C LYS A 259 11.19 -5.72 11.16
N GLY A 260 11.41 -4.46 10.80
CA GLY A 260 10.43 -3.40 10.92
C GLY A 260 9.20 -3.66 10.07
N GLN A 261 9.38 -4.03 8.80
CA GLN A 261 8.31 -4.45 7.90
C GLN A 261 7.52 -5.62 8.48
N GLY A 262 8.23 -6.61 9.03
CA GLY A 262 7.56 -7.76 9.62
C GLY A 262 6.75 -7.43 10.88
N LEU A 263 7.25 -6.54 11.74
CA LEU A 263 6.49 -6.02 12.89
C LEU A 263 5.28 -5.20 12.44
N ALA A 264 5.45 -4.38 11.40
CA ALA A 264 4.39 -3.57 10.82
C ALA A 264 3.26 -4.44 10.23
N ASN A 265 3.61 -5.50 9.48
CA ASN A 265 2.64 -6.45 8.94
C ASN A 265 1.93 -7.25 10.06
N ILE A 266 2.63 -7.70 11.10
CA ILE A 266 1.97 -8.32 12.27
C ILE A 266 0.96 -7.35 12.90
N ALA A 267 1.38 -6.10 13.15
CA ALA A 267 0.49 -5.10 13.75
C ALA A 267 -0.72 -4.81 12.87
N ALA A 268 -0.53 -4.66 11.55
CA ALA A 268 -1.62 -4.47 10.60
C ALA A 268 -2.61 -5.64 10.62
N GLY A 269 -2.12 -6.88 10.53
CA GLY A 269 -2.97 -8.07 10.59
C GLY A 269 -3.77 -8.19 11.90
N LEU A 270 -3.17 -7.80 13.03
CA LEU A 270 -3.83 -7.75 14.34
C LEU A 270 -4.81 -6.58 14.49
N MET A 271 -4.83 -5.62 13.56
CA MET A 271 -5.73 -4.46 13.58
C MET A 271 -6.74 -4.50 12.42
N GLY A 272 -6.93 -5.68 11.80
CA GLY A 272 -7.86 -5.86 10.68
C GLY A 272 -7.38 -5.28 9.36
N GLY A 273 -6.08 -5.02 9.23
CA GLY A 273 -5.43 -4.57 8.01
C GLY A 273 -4.89 -5.72 7.15
N MET A 274 -4.74 -5.43 5.86
CA MET A 274 -4.03 -6.28 4.90
C MET A 274 -2.52 -6.08 4.95
N ALA A 275 -1.77 -6.97 4.30
CA ALA A 275 -0.33 -6.85 4.17
C ALA A 275 0.08 -5.67 3.27
N GLY A 276 1.22 -5.04 3.60
CA GLY A 276 1.80 -3.90 2.89
C GLY A 276 3.32 -3.96 2.80
#